data_AF-F0ZU25-F1
#
_entry.id   AF-F0ZU25-F1
#
_cell.length_a   1.000
_cell.length_b   1.000
_cell.length_c   1.000
_cell.angle_alpha   90.00
_cell.angle_beta   90.00
_cell.angle_gamma   90.00
#
_symmetry.space_group_name_H-M   'P 1'
#
loop_
_entity.id
_entity.type
_entity.pdbx_description
1 polymer ?
#
loop_
_entity_poly.entity_id
_entity_poly.type
_entity_poly.pdbx_seq_one_letter_code
_entity_poly.pdbx_strand_id
1 'polypeptide(L)'
;VQCIHACNNGGKCNTTIGECICTSNYGGDDCTTPIQYISSIQEAPVNGGTVYLFGWFGIVHSEASVFIGSKECNITNINTTNVDCTIDKGVGEKPLNMTQNGYSFITTYHFSVSDKTCPNNCSGIGTCNTKNSECSCPTGYSGFDCSTKDNGGSPGTSIDHDDLDCSSPIRNPNENTSPKSNSTVNPDGSTTVVNENTAYNIYITSLLELDYSSAEVKRYPLENNWVVNQTNKNNEISSEIYFSQTLKGTGCQVVLLVQEIKKESNYSFAGIDFKLEPGSIKVSVSITNYRYQSPLNTLQLQMISNVSSNTIDCNTKSTESTTSLFDNQLLNYITIRKDNKVLYGRFINRAMLDERPRTITTSLIANVNESITIGINMPHCNQCHIDPDFSVLVSPDFKSNCEGSSKKSYVIPVAVVVSVVGVALIVCALYIVYKKKKALYFKKRLDQVQMDGLDN
;
A
#
# COMPACT_ATOMS: atom_id res chain seq x y z
N VAL A 1 -29.19 42.43 -21.41
CA VAL A 1 -28.32 42.45 -22.61
C VAL A 1 -28.61 41.21 -23.43
N GLN A 2 -28.81 41.31 -24.74
CA GLN A 2 -28.87 40.13 -25.61
C GLN A 2 -27.45 39.68 -25.94
N CYS A 3 -27.24 38.38 -26.11
CA CYS A 3 -25.94 37.89 -26.51
C CYS A 3 -25.61 38.35 -27.92
N ILE A 4 -24.35 38.73 -28.12
CA ILE A 4 -23.84 39.20 -29.42
C ILE A 4 -23.97 38.10 -30.48
N HIS A 5 -23.83 36.85 -30.06
CA HIS A 5 -23.99 35.66 -30.90
C HIS A 5 -25.14 34.77 -30.40
N ALA A 6 -25.68 33.95 -31.31
CA ALA A 6 -26.59 32.88 -30.93
C ALA A 6 -25.82 31.79 -30.18
N CYS A 7 -26.27 31.43 -28.99
CA CYS A 7 -25.61 30.38 -28.20
C CYS A 7 -26.03 29.01 -28.72
N ASN A 8 -25.11 28.31 -29.39
CA ASN A 8 -25.35 27.01 -30.00
C ASN A 8 -25.10 25.84 -29.02
N ASN A 9 -25.39 24.61 -29.43
CA ASN A 9 -25.04 23.38 -28.72
C ASN A 9 -25.47 23.34 -27.23
N GLY A 10 -26.67 23.86 -26.96
CA GLY A 10 -27.23 23.92 -25.61
C GLY A 10 -26.68 25.06 -24.75
N GLY A 11 -25.85 25.94 -25.31
CA GLY A 11 -25.38 27.15 -24.65
C GLY A 11 -26.53 28.08 -24.28
N LYS A 12 -26.38 28.78 -23.16
CA LYS A 12 -27.39 29.73 -22.64
C LYS A 12 -26.83 31.14 -22.63
N CYS A 13 -27.61 32.09 -23.11
CA CYS A 13 -27.21 33.48 -23.06
C CYS A 13 -27.20 34.00 -21.62
N ASN A 14 -26.06 34.53 -21.16
CA ASN A 14 -26.00 35.30 -19.94
C ASN A 14 -26.41 36.74 -20.22
N THR A 15 -27.65 37.07 -19.87
CA THR A 15 -28.23 38.37 -20.19
C THR A 15 -27.69 39.53 -19.34
N THR A 16 -26.89 39.25 -18.31
CA THR A 16 -26.23 40.27 -17.49
C THR A 16 -25.00 40.84 -18.18
N ILE A 17 -24.21 39.98 -18.84
CA ILE A 17 -22.94 40.36 -19.50
C ILE A 17 -23.02 40.35 -21.03
N GLY A 18 -24.02 39.68 -21.63
CA GLY A 18 -24.18 39.61 -23.09
C GLY A 18 -23.32 38.54 -23.77
N GLU A 19 -22.89 37.51 -23.03
CA GLU A 19 -22.03 36.44 -23.51
C GLU A 19 -22.69 35.06 -23.36
N CYS A 20 -22.32 34.12 -24.23
CA CYS A 20 -22.84 32.76 -24.18
C CYS A 20 -22.14 31.92 -23.08
N ILE A 21 -22.93 31.28 -22.23
CA ILE A 21 -22.48 30.24 -21.31
C ILE A 21 -22.62 28.90 -22.02
N CYS A 22 -21.49 28.32 -22.42
CA CYS A 22 -21.46 27.07 -23.15
C CYS A 22 -21.62 25.84 -22.25
N THR A 23 -22.07 24.75 -22.87
CA THR A 23 -22.04 23.42 -22.25
C THR A 23 -20.59 22.93 -22.16
N SER A 24 -20.31 21.96 -21.29
CA SER A 24 -18.92 21.53 -20.97
C SER A 24 -18.06 21.11 -22.17
N ASN A 25 -18.69 20.71 -23.26
CA ASN A 25 -18.03 20.17 -24.45
C ASN A 25 -17.79 21.23 -25.53
N TYR A 26 -18.25 22.46 -25.30
CA TYR A 26 -18.20 23.54 -26.28
C TYR A 26 -17.72 24.84 -25.65
N GLY A 27 -17.05 25.66 -26.46
CA GLY A 27 -16.54 26.97 -26.09
C GLY A 27 -16.63 27.94 -27.26
N GLY A 28 -15.97 29.09 -27.10
CA GLY A 28 -16.08 30.22 -28.03
C GLY A 28 -17.31 31.08 -27.75
N ASP A 29 -17.37 32.23 -28.41
CA ASP A 29 -18.37 33.28 -28.15
C ASP A 29 -19.81 32.84 -28.49
N ASP A 30 -19.96 31.79 -29.30
CA ASP A 30 -21.23 31.24 -29.78
C ASP A 30 -21.43 29.74 -29.46
N CYS A 31 -20.54 29.15 -28.66
CA CYS A 31 -20.56 27.73 -28.29
C CYS A 31 -20.48 26.75 -29.46
N THR A 32 -19.85 27.13 -30.57
CA THR A 32 -19.64 26.22 -31.72
C THR A 32 -18.33 25.46 -31.65
N THR A 33 -17.34 25.94 -30.89
CA THR A 33 -16.01 25.35 -30.83
C THR A 33 -16.02 24.13 -29.91
N PRO A 34 -15.74 22.91 -30.38
CA PRO A 34 -15.63 21.75 -29.50
C PRO A 34 -14.40 21.89 -28.58
N ILE A 35 -14.59 21.78 -27.27
CA ILE A 35 -13.50 21.66 -26.31
C ILE A 35 -13.03 20.22 -26.32
N GLN A 36 -12.16 19.90 -27.28
CA GLN A 36 -11.67 18.54 -27.45
C GLN A 36 -10.88 18.06 -26.24
N TYR A 37 -10.99 16.77 -25.96
CA TYR A 37 -10.16 16.10 -24.96
C TYR A 37 -9.99 14.64 -25.31
N ILE A 38 -8.83 14.09 -24.95
CA ILE A 38 -8.60 12.66 -24.93
C ILE A 38 -8.85 12.23 -23.49
N SER A 39 -9.93 11.50 -23.24
CA SER A 39 -10.12 10.86 -21.94
C SER A 39 -9.14 9.70 -21.75
N SER A 40 -8.59 9.20 -22.87
CA SER A 40 -7.89 7.94 -22.84
C SER A 40 -7.24 7.45 -24.12
N ILE A 41 -6.30 6.53 -23.94
CA ILE A 41 -5.46 5.99 -24.99
C ILE A 41 -5.36 4.47 -24.79
N GLN A 42 -5.53 3.71 -25.87
CA GLN A 42 -5.03 2.34 -25.97
C GLN A 42 -3.72 2.41 -26.76
N GLU A 43 -2.61 2.13 -26.07
CA GLU A 43 -1.29 2.37 -26.62
C GLU A 43 -0.84 1.25 -27.56
N ALA A 44 -0.06 1.60 -28.57
CA ALA A 44 0.59 0.65 -29.46
C ALA A 44 1.82 0.04 -28.76
N PRO A 45 2.16 -1.22 -29.07
CA PRO A 45 3.39 -1.83 -28.61
C PRO A 45 4.64 -1.04 -29.04
N VAL A 46 5.76 -1.26 -28.36
CA VAL A 46 7.07 -0.67 -28.74
C VAL A 46 7.48 -0.97 -30.19
N ASN A 47 6.95 -2.03 -30.79
CA ASN A 47 7.19 -2.40 -32.18
C ASN A 47 6.32 -1.62 -33.19
N GLY A 48 5.43 -0.75 -32.72
CA GLY A 48 4.45 -0.03 -33.53
C GLY A 48 3.10 -0.76 -33.60
N GLY A 49 2.12 -0.13 -34.25
CA GLY A 49 0.78 -0.68 -34.40
C GLY A 49 -0.31 0.39 -34.39
N THR A 50 -1.54 -0.04 -34.10
CA THR A 50 -2.69 0.86 -34.01
C THR A 50 -2.79 1.47 -32.62
N VAL A 51 -2.97 2.78 -32.58
CA VAL A 51 -3.32 3.58 -31.42
C VAL A 51 -4.80 3.92 -31.49
N TYR A 52 -5.50 3.77 -30.37
CA TYR A 52 -6.89 4.21 -30.25
C TYR A 52 -6.99 5.31 -29.20
N LEU A 53 -7.38 6.50 -29.62
CA LEU A 53 -7.67 7.63 -28.75
C LEU A 53 -9.18 7.70 -28.55
N PHE A 54 -9.62 7.79 -27.31
CA PHE A 54 -11.03 7.99 -27.00
C PHE A 54 -11.22 9.23 -26.16
N GLY A 55 -12.33 9.93 -26.39
CA GLY A 55 -12.65 11.17 -25.72
C GLY A 55 -13.78 11.90 -26.41
N TRP A 56 -13.64 13.22 -26.54
CA TRP A 56 -14.55 14.07 -27.28
C TRP A 56 -13.77 14.83 -28.34
N PHE A 57 -14.11 14.60 -29.60
CA PHE A 57 -13.44 15.21 -30.74
C PHE A 57 -14.37 16.11 -31.55
N GLY A 58 -15.62 16.30 -31.11
CA GLY A 58 -16.61 17.10 -31.83
C GLY A 58 -17.05 16.47 -33.15
N ILE A 59 -17.86 17.20 -33.93
CA ILE A 59 -18.41 16.72 -35.22
C ILE A 59 -17.65 17.24 -36.45
N VAL A 60 -16.75 18.20 -36.27
CA VAL A 60 -15.92 18.78 -37.32
C VAL A 60 -14.47 18.45 -37.01
N HIS A 61 -13.71 18.04 -38.02
CA HIS A 61 -12.34 17.52 -37.87
C HIS A 61 -11.39 18.15 -38.91
N SER A 62 -11.46 19.46 -39.11
CA SER A 62 -10.63 20.17 -40.09
C SER A 62 -9.16 20.11 -39.71
N GLU A 63 -8.28 19.78 -40.65
CA GLU A 63 -6.83 19.68 -40.45
C GLU A 63 -6.44 18.81 -39.24
N ALA A 64 -7.17 17.70 -39.06
CA ALA A 64 -6.89 16.77 -37.96
C ALA A 64 -5.52 16.12 -38.11
N SER A 65 -4.69 16.18 -37.07
CA SER A 65 -3.39 15.51 -37.03
C SER A 65 -3.11 14.98 -35.63
N VAL A 66 -2.35 13.88 -35.55
CA VAL A 66 -1.90 13.30 -34.28
C VAL A 66 -0.39 13.08 -34.38
N PHE A 67 0.35 13.64 -33.42
CA PHE A 67 1.78 13.42 -33.28
C PHE A 67 2.08 12.79 -31.92
N ILE A 68 2.98 11.81 -31.90
CA ILE A 68 3.52 11.20 -30.68
C ILE A 68 5.03 11.46 -30.67
N GLY A 69 5.47 12.41 -29.85
CA GLY A 69 6.81 12.98 -29.92
C GLY A 69 7.00 13.71 -31.25
N SER A 70 8.00 13.29 -32.03
CA SER A 70 8.27 13.83 -33.37
C SER A 70 7.67 12.99 -34.51
N LYS A 71 6.90 11.94 -34.18
CA LYS A 71 6.36 10.99 -35.17
C LYS A 71 4.89 11.29 -35.42
N GLU A 72 4.51 11.31 -36.69
CA GLU A 72 3.10 11.36 -37.08
C GLU A 72 2.44 10.00 -36.83
N CYS A 73 1.29 10.01 -36.17
CA CYS A 73 0.40 8.86 -36.06
C CYS A 73 -0.65 9.01 -37.15
N ASN A 74 -0.54 8.22 -38.22
CA ASN A 74 -1.37 8.37 -39.41
C ASN A 74 -2.82 8.03 -39.08
N ILE A 75 -3.70 9.04 -39.07
CA ILE A 75 -5.12 8.87 -38.73
C ILE A 75 -5.76 7.94 -39.76
N THR A 76 -6.30 6.82 -39.28
CA THR A 76 -7.05 5.85 -40.07
C THR A 76 -8.56 6.05 -39.94
N ASN A 77 -9.02 6.60 -38.81
CA ASN A 77 -10.43 6.87 -38.54
C ASN A 77 -10.56 8.00 -37.52
N ILE A 78 -11.56 8.87 -37.69
CA ILE A 78 -11.91 9.91 -36.73
C ILE A 78 -13.41 10.09 -36.69
N ASN A 79 -13.97 10.15 -35.50
CA ASN A 79 -15.37 10.47 -35.25
C ASN A 79 -15.53 11.26 -33.95
N THR A 80 -16.76 11.47 -33.50
CA THR A 80 -17.06 12.28 -32.32
C THR A 80 -16.44 11.78 -31.02
N THR A 81 -16.17 10.47 -30.89
CA THR A 81 -15.69 9.88 -29.64
C THR A 81 -14.36 9.16 -29.75
N ASN A 82 -13.91 8.86 -30.97
CA ASN A 82 -12.72 8.04 -31.24
C ASN A 82 -11.84 8.65 -32.34
N VAL A 83 -10.53 8.52 -32.18
CA VAL A 83 -9.53 8.70 -33.24
C VAL A 83 -8.65 7.46 -33.25
N ASP A 84 -8.59 6.79 -34.39
CA ASP A 84 -7.73 5.63 -34.58
C ASP A 84 -6.59 6.07 -35.50
N CYS A 85 -5.36 5.72 -35.16
CA CYS A 85 -4.19 6.06 -35.98
C CYS A 85 -3.13 4.96 -35.92
N THR A 86 -2.25 4.88 -36.91
CA THR A 86 -1.13 3.92 -36.92
C THR A 86 0.19 4.63 -36.72
N ILE A 87 1.05 4.04 -35.89
CA ILE A 87 2.37 4.58 -35.59
C ILE A 87 3.46 3.52 -35.72
N ASP A 88 4.63 3.94 -36.19
CA ASP A 88 5.84 3.12 -36.21
C ASP A 88 6.37 2.84 -34.81
N LYS A 89 7.32 1.89 -34.74
CA LYS A 89 8.04 1.54 -33.50
C LYS A 89 8.49 2.75 -32.68
N GLY A 90 8.33 2.70 -31.37
CA GLY A 90 8.68 3.76 -30.46
C GLY A 90 8.93 3.23 -29.06
N VAL A 91 9.55 4.04 -28.21
CA VAL A 91 9.90 3.64 -26.84
C VAL A 91 9.74 4.80 -25.88
N GLY A 92 9.43 4.44 -24.63
CA GLY A 92 9.32 5.37 -23.52
C GLY A 92 8.11 6.29 -23.61
N GLU A 93 8.14 7.29 -22.75
CA GLU A 93 7.14 8.35 -22.68
C GLU A 93 7.40 9.43 -23.73
N LYS A 94 6.33 9.90 -24.38
CA LYS A 94 6.33 10.97 -25.37
C LYS A 94 5.10 11.86 -25.20
N PRO A 95 5.19 13.16 -25.51
CA PRO A 95 4.00 14.00 -25.62
C PRO A 95 3.18 13.53 -26.83
N LEU A 96 1.89 13.27 -26.63
CA LEU A 96 0.92 13.16 -27.70
C LEU A 96 0.28 14.52 -27.91
N ASN A 97 0.34 15.02 -29.14
CA ASN A 97 -0.32 16.24 -29.56
C ASN A 97 -1.36 15.91 -30.63
N MET A 98 -2.62 16.15 -30.32
CA MET A 98 -3.73 16.06 -31.27
C MET A 98 -4.19 17.45 -31.65
N THR A 99 -4.16 17.77 -32.94
CA THR A 99 -4.64 19.04 -33.47
C THR A 99 -5.87 18.82 -34.35
N GLN A 100 -6.86 19.71 -34.26
CA GLN A 100 -7.93 19.85 -35.25
C GLN A 100 -8.65 21.18 -35.02
N ASN A 101 -9.26 21.72 -36.08
CA ASN A 101 -10.04 22.96 -36.04
C ASN A 101 -9.25 24.16 -35.45
N GLY A 102 -7.91 24.17 -35.59
CA GLY A 102 -7.04 25.20 -35.02
C GLY A 102 -6.70 25.03 -33.53
N TYR A 103 -7.19 23.98 -32.86
CA TYR A 103 -6.92 23.69 -31.46
C TYR A 103 -5.97 22.51 -31.32
N SER A 104 -5.12 22.55 -30.28
CA SER A 104 -4.20 21.47 -29.92
C SER A 104 -4.54 20.94 -28.53
N PHE A 105 -4.56 19.62 -28.39
CA PHE A 105 -4.67 18.92 -27.12
C PHE A 105 -3.39 18.13 -26.91
N ILE A 106 -2.71 18.39 -25.80
CA ILE A 106 -1.44 17.75 -25.47
C ILE A 106 -1.63 16.90 -24.22
N THR A 107 -1.23 15.64 -24.30
CA THR A 107 -1.18 14.73 -23.15
C THR A 107 0.06 13.86 -23.23
N THR A 108 0.24 13.01 -22.24
CA THR A 108 1.34 12.04 -22.20
C THR A 108 0.91 10.73 -22.86
N TYR A 109 1.82 10.14 -23.63
CA TYR A 109 1.67 8.83 -24.27
C TYR A 109 2.85 7.92 -23.92
N HIS A 110 2.56 6.66 -23.63
CA HIS A 110 3.58 5.66 -23.32
C HIS A 110 3.48 4.49 -24.30
N PHE A 111 4.57 4.15 -24.97
CA PHE A 111 4.59 2.92 -25.78
C PHE A 111 4.49 1.70 -24.88
N SER A 112 3.56 0.79 -25.17
CA SER A 112 3.36 -0.39 -24.33
C SER A 112 4.51 -1.39 -24.54
N VAL A 113 5.20 -1.73 -23.45
CA VAL A 113 6.29 -2.71 -23.49
C VAL A 113 5.67 -4.11 -23.57
N SER A 114 6.07 -4.87 -24.58
CA SER A 114 5.55 -6.23 -24.82
C SER A 114 6.02 -7.22 -23.75
N ASP A 115 7.23 -7.02 -23.22
CA ASP A 115 7.80 -7.79 -22.12
C ASP A 115 7.69 -7.00 -20.81
N LYS A 116 6.65 -7.26 -20.03
CA LYS A 116 6.54 -6.66 -18.69
C LYS A 116 7.52 -7.33 -17.75
N THR A 117 8.12 -6.54 -16.88
CA THR A 117 9.00 -7.08 -15.83
C THR A 117 8.19 -7.43 -14.60
N CYS A 118 8.70 -8.37 -13.79
CA CYS A 118 8.16 -8.61 -12.47
C CYS A 118 8.85 -7.72 -11.43
N PRO A 119 8.15 -7.39 -10.35
CA PRO A 119 8.69 -6.58 -9.29
C PRO A 119 9.96 -7.21 -8.70
N ASN A 120 11.03 -6.41 -8.59
CA ASN A 120 12.37 -6.83 -8.12
C ASN A 120 12.90 -8.14 -8.75
N ASN A 121 12.49 -8.45 -9.99
CA ASN A 121 12.80 -9.72 -10.67
C ASN A 121 12.52 -10.97 -9.79
N CYS A 122 11.42 -10.94 -9.02
CA CYS A 122 11.05 -11.98 -8.06
C CYS A 122 12.19 -12.33 -7.08
N SER A 123 12.99 -11.32 -6.72
CA SER A 123 14.18 -11.40 -5.87
C SER A 123 15.21 -12.43 -6.32
N GLY A 124 15.18 -12.86 -7.59
CA GLY A 124 15.99 -13.95 -8.13
C GLY A 124 15.65 -15.33 -7.56
N ILE A 125 14.54 -15.46 -6.82
CA ILE A 125 14.10 -16.69 -6.14
C ILE A 125 12.86 -17.27 -6.83
N GLY A 126 11.88 -16.42 -7.16
CA GLY A 126 10.63 -16.81 -7.79
C GLY A 126 10.70 -16.88 -9.32
N THR A 127 9.63 -17.40 -9.91
CA THR A 127 9.42 -17.39 -11.37
C THR A 127 8.52 -16.22 -11.76
N CYS A 128 8.97 -15.40 -12.72
CA CYS A 128 8.21 -14.24 -13.20
C CYS A 128 7.21 -14.63 -14.29
N ASN A 129 5.93 -14.32 -14.09
CA ASN A 129 4.92 -14.30 -15.14
C ASN A 129 4.88 -12.92 -15.81
N THR A 130 5.52 -12.78 -16.96
CA THR A 130 5.61 -11.52 -17.71
C THR A 130 4.30 -11.06 -18.34
N LYS A 131 3.22 -11.85 -18.30
CA LYS A 131 1.90 -11.42 -18.81
C LYS A 131 1.20 -10.49 -17.83
N ASN A 132 1.27 -10.78 -16.53
CA ASN A 132 0.60 -10.06 -15.46
C ASN A 132 1.56 -9.42 -14.43
N SER A 133 2.88 -9.52 -14.62
CA SER A 133 3.91 -9.05 -13.67
C SER A 133 3.82 -9.71 -12.28
N GLU A 134 3.40 -10.97 -12.21
CA GLU A 134 3.24 -11.71 -10.96
C GLU A 134 4.42 -12.65 -10.71
N CYS A 135 4.90 -12.69 -9.46
CA CYS A 135 5.93 -13.63 -9.03
C CYS A 135 5.31 -14.88 -8.40
N SER A 136 5.65 -16.04 -8.96
CA SER A 136 5.37 -17.33 -8.34
C SER A 136 6.51 -17.71 -7.40
N CYS A 137 6.24 -17.71 -6.10
CA CYS A 137 7.24 -17.98 -5.07
C CYS A 137 7.34 -19.47 -4.75
N PRO A 138 8.55 -20.03 -4.63
CA PRO A 138 8.74 -21.40 -4.18
C PRO A 138 8.36 -21.55 -2.70
N THR A 139 8.12 -22.80 -2.27
CA THR A 139 7.79 -23.11 -0.88
C THR A 139 8.79 -22.49 0.11
N GLY A 140 8.26 -21.84 1.14
CA GLY A 140 9.07 -21.11 2.12
C GLY A 140 9.44 -19.68 1.70
N TYR A 141 8.86 -19.16 0.61
CA TYR A 141 8.93 -17.76 0.20
C TYR A 141 7.55 -17.21 -0.15
N SER A 142 7.34 -15.93 0.12
CA SER A 142 6.07 -15.21 -0.05
C SER A 142 6.30 -13.72 -0.33
N GLY A 143 5.21 -12.98 -0.51
CA GLY A 143 5.21 -11.57 -0.92
C GLY A 143 5.24 -11.39 -2.44
N PHE A 144 5.00 -10.16 -2.90
CA PHE A 144 4.84 -9.86 -4.34
C PHE A 144 6.10 -10.04 -5.18
N ASP A 145 7.28 -10.08 -4.54
CA ASP A 145 8.58 -10.26 -5.18
C ASP A 145 9.35 -11.46 -4.60
N CYS A 146 8.71 -12.33 -3.82
CA CYS A 146 9.34 -13.47 -3.15
C CYS A 146 10.51 -13.12 -2.20
N SER A 147 10.59 -11.88 -1.73
CA SER A 147 11.65 -11.43 -0.80
C SER A 147 11.43 -11.89 0.65
N THR A 148 10.20 -12.26 1.01
CA THR A 148 9.85 -12.67 2.38
C THR A 148 9.95 -14.19 2.47
N LYS A 149 10.70 -14.74 3.44
CA LYS A 149 10.66 -16.18 3.70
C LYS A 149 9.42 -16.51 4.52
N ASP A 150 8.76 -17.61 4.23
CA ASP A 150 7.62 -18.10 5.00
C ASP A 150 8.07 -19.24 5.91
N ASN A 151 7.68 -19.21 7.18
CA ASN A 151 7.95 -20.29 8.15
C ASN A 151 6.93 -21.44 7.99
N GLY A 152 6.66 -21.86 6.74
CA GLY A 152 5.82 -23.01 6.41
C GLY A 152 4.33 -22.85 6.74
N GLY A 153 3.84 -21.61 6.88
CA GLY A 153 2.45 -21.33 7.23
C GLY A 153 1.54 -21.16 6.02
N SER A 154 1.46 -22.14 5.10
CA SER A 154 0.35 -22.12 4.14
C SER A 154 -0.98 -22.25 4.89
N PRO A 155 -1.96 -21.36 4.64
CA PRO A 155 -3.34 -21.66 4.99
C PRO A 155 -3.88 -22.68 3.99
N GLY A 156 -3.96 -23.95 4.40
CA GLY A 156 -4.78 -24.95 3.72
C GLY A 156 -4.13 -25.65 2.53
N THR A 157 -3.29 -26.64 2.80
CA THR A 157 -3.28 -27.86 1.98
C THR A 157 -3.97 -28.96 2.77
N SER A 158 -5.18 -29.34 2.36
CA SER A 158 -5.74 -30.63 2.72
C SER A 158 -4.78 -31.70 2.22
N ILE A 159 -4.08 -32.35 3.15
CA ILE A 159 -3.29 -33.54 2.85
C ILE A 159 -4.32 -34.64 2.57
N ASP A 160 -4.53 -34.92 1.28
CA ASP A 160 -5.01 -36.23 0.87
C ASP A 160 -3.87 -37.25 1.05
N HIS A 161 -4.27 -38.42 1.49
CA HIS A 161 -3.49 -39.52 2.02
C HIS A 161 -2.46 -40.14 1.05
N ASP A 162 -1.51 -40.85 1.66
CA ASP A 162 -0.54 -41.83 1.12
C ASP A 162 0.82 -41.31 0.63
N ASP A 163 1.72 -41.04 1.59
CA ASP A 163 3.05 -41.66 1.53
C ASP A 163 3.64 -41.86 2.94
N LEU A 164 4.02 -43.08 3.26
CA LEU A 164 4.44 -43.52 4.59
C LEU A 164 5.98 -43.64 4.61
N ASP A 165 6.68 -42.55 4.90
CA ASP A 165 8.12 -42.62 5.20
C ASP A 165 8.42 -42.18 6.65
N CYS A 166 8.66 -43.16 7.50
CA CYS A 166 8.99 -42.99 8.91
C CYS A 166 10.49 -42.76 9.07
N SER A 167 10.94 -41.51 9.00
CA SER A 167 12.24 -41.06 9.54
C SER A 167 12.32 -39.53 9.65
N SER A 168 11.51 -38.93 10.53
CA SER A 168 11.74 -37.55 10.97
C SER A 168 11.36 -37.40 12.45
N PRO A 169 12.19 -36.72 13.27
CA PRO A 169 11.93 -36.60 14.70
C PRO A 169 10.65 -35.80 14.94
N ILE A 170 9.80 -36.33 15.82
CA ILE A 170 8.52 -35.76 16.26
C ILE A 170 8.73 -34.30 16.68
N ARG A 171 8.32 -33.34 15.84
CA ARG A 171 8.15 -31.94 16.25
C ARG A 171 6.89 -31.86 17.11
N ASN A 172 7.01 -31.21 18.27
CA ASN A 172 5.91 -30.88 19.15
C ASN A 172 4.82 -30.11 18.37
N PRO A 173 3.51 -30.38 18.54
CA PRO A 173 2.43 -29.71 17.79
C PRO A 173 2.20 -28.24 18.14
N ASN A 174 3.00 -27.65 19.05
CA ASN A 174 2.70 -26.37 19.69
C ASN A 174 3.67 -25.23 19.32
N GLU A 175 4.50 -25.37 18.29
CA GLU A 175 5.43 -24.30 17.89
C GLU A 175 5.26 -23.92 16.41
N ASN A 176 4.98 -22.62 16.22
CA ASN A 176 4.90 -21.85 14.97
C ASN A 176 3.49 -21.60 14.39
N THR A 177 2.55 -21.14 15.21
CA THR A 177 1.41 -20.38 14.64
C THR A 177 1.86 -18.94 14.40
N SER A 178 1.95 -18.52 13.14
CA SER A 178 2.11 -17.11 12.78
C SER A 178 0.97 -16.29 13.40
N PRO A 179 1.26 -15.10 13.95
CA PRO A 179 0.25 -14.26 14.59
C PRO A 179 -0.80 -13.87 13.55
N LYS A 180 -2.07 -14.05 13.92
CA LYS A 180 -3.19 -13.66 13.07
C LYS A 180 -3.33 -12.14 13.06
N SER A 181 -3.51 -11.58 11.88
CA SER A 181 -3.88 -10.18 11.72
C SER A 181 -5.39 -10.03 11.93
N ASN A 182 -5.81 -8.98 12.62
CA ASN A 182 -7.19 -8.55 12.70
C ASN A 182 -7.31 -7.16 12.07
N SER A 183 -8.32 -6.96 11.23
CA SER A 183 -8.62 -5.66 10.63
C SER A 183 -9.83 -5.02 11.28
N THR A 184 -9.85 -3.69 11.27
CA THR A 184 -11.01 -2.90 11.65
C THR A 184 -11.13 -1.76 10.66
N VAL A 185 -12.31 -1.66 10.03
CA VAL A 185 -12.65 -0.54 9.16
C VAL A 185 -13.41 0.49 9.99
N ASN A 186 -12.86 1.70 10.05
CA ASN A 186 -13.36 2.78 10.88
C ASN A 186 -14.41 3.64 10.13
N PRO A 187 -15.33 4.32 10.83
CA PRO A 187 -16.34 5.17 10.19
C PRO A 187 -15.78 6.34 9.37
N ASP A 188 -14.53 6.73 9.62
CA ASP A 188 -13.80 7.77 8.89
C ASP A 188 -13.18 7.28 7.57
N GLY A 189 -13.49 6.04 7.15
CA GLY A 189 -12.97 5.43 5.93
C GLY A 189 -11.55 4.87 6.06
N SER A 190 -10.92 4.98 7.24
CA SER A 190 -9.62 4.35 7.50
C SER A 190 -9.76 2.87 7.82
N THR A 191 -8.72 2.10 7.51
CA THR A 191 -8.62 0.69 7.92
C THR A 191 -7.37 0.49 8.74
N THR A 192 -7.53 -0.08 9.94
CA THR A 192 -6.44 -0.45 10.81
C THR A 192 -6.26 -1.96 10.77
N VAL A 193 -5.08 -2.43 10.39
CA VAL A 193 -4.69 -3.84 10.45
C VAL A 193 -3.72 -4.03 11.60
N VAL A 194 -4.15 -4.78 12.62
CA VAL A 194 -3.37 -5.06 13.82
C VAL A 194 -2.84 -6.47 13.75
N ASN A 195 -1.52 -6.61 13.91
CA ASN A 195 -0.87 -7.90 14.12
C ASN A 195 -0.07 -7.79 15.42
N GLU A 196 -0.59 -8.41 16.47
CA GLU A 196 -0.12 -8.25 17.86
C GLU A 196 -0.08 -6.78 18.32
N ASN A 197 1.12 -6.23 18.54
CA ASN A 197 1.33 -4.87 19.03
C ASN A 197 1.66 -3.87 17.91
N THR A 198 1.72 -4.33 16.67
CA THR A 198 2.01 -3.49 15.50
C THR A 198 0.70 -3.20 14.78
N ALA A 199 0.39 -1.93 14.61
CA ALA A 199 -0.82 -1.45 13.93
C ALA A 199 -0.44 -0.67 12.67
N TYR A 200 -0.95 -1.13 11.54
CA TYR A 200 -0.85 -0.45 10.25
C TYR A 200 -2.16 0.27 9.96
N ASN A 201 -2.12 1.56 9.63
CA ASN A 201 -3.30 2.30 9.20
C ASN A 201 -3.21 2.66 7.73
N ILE A 202 -4.31 2.43 7.00
CA ILE A 202 -4.44 2.71 5.57
C ILE A 202 -5.66 3.61 5.41
N TYR A 203 -5.50 4.74 4.74
CA TYR A 203 -6.61 5.66 4.49
C TYR A 203 -6.37 6.56 3.28
N ILE A 204 -7.46 6.99 2.66
CA ILE A 204 -7.46 7.93 1.55
C ILE A 204 -7.55 9.34 2.10
N THR A 205 -6.64 10.22 1.66
CA THR A 205 -6.51 11.56 2.23
C THR A 205 -7.23 12.62 1.44
N SER A 206 -6.98 12.66 0.13
CA SER A 206 -7.46 13.72 -0.73
C SER A 206 -7.50 13.32 -2.20
N LEU A 207 -8.36 14.03 -2.94
CA LEU A 207 -8.41 14.02 -4.39
C LEU A 207 -7.92 15.38 -4.90
N LEU A 208 -6.93 15.36 -5.79
CA LEU A 208 -6.36 16.55 -6.41
C LEU A 208 -6.64 16.58 -7.89
N GLU A 209 -6.75 17.78 -8.43
CA GLU A 209 -6.60 18.03 -9.86
C GLU A 209 -5.25 18.70 -10.10
N LEU A 210 -4.45 18.10 -10.96
CA LEU A 210 -3.12 18.56 -11.33
C LEU A 210 -3.14 19.07 -12.77
N ASP A 211 -2.40 20.13 -13.05
CA ASP A 211 -2.22 20.59 -14.43
C ASP A 211 -1.21 19.74 -15.21
N TYR A 212 -1.00 20.09 -16.48
CA TYR A 212 -0.05 19.41 -17.37
C TYR A 212 1.43 19.50 -16.89
N SER A 213 1.74 20.39 -15.94
CA SER A 213 3.05 20.52 -15.30
C SER A 213 3.12 19.79 -13.95
N SER A 214 2.08 19.01 -13.60
CA SER A 214 1.89 18.35 -12.31
C SER A 214 1.75 19.31 -11.12
N ALA A 215 1.40 20.58 -11.37
CA ALA A 215 1.12 21.53 -10.31
C ALA A 215 -0.33 21.39 -9.83
N GLU A 216 -0.55 21.56 -8.52
CA GLU A 216 -1.88 21.47 -7.91
C GLU A 216 -2.76 22.64 -8.34
N VAL A 217 -3.93 22.32 -8.91
CA VAL A 217 -4.95 23.28 -9.33
C VAL A 217 -6.09 23.32 -8.32
N LYS A 218 -6.54 22.15 -7.86
CA LYS A 218 -7.57 21.99 -6.83
C LYS A 218 -7.27 20.81 -5.93
N ARG A 219 -7.76 20.89 -4.70
CA ARG A 219 -7.68 19.82 -3.70
C ARG A 219 -8.99 19.69 -2.94
N TYR A 220 -9.41 18.44 -2.79
CA TYR A 220 -10.57 18.06 -2.00
C TYR A 220 -10.14 17.08 -0.89
N PRO A 221 -10.20 17.47 0.40
CA PRO A 221 -9.97 16.55 1.49
C PRO A 221 -11.10 15.51 1.57
N LEU A 222 -10.74 14.24 1.75
CA LEU A 222 -11.66 13.12 1.83
C LEU A 222 -11.80 12.57 3.25
N GLU A 223 -10.74 12.64 4.06
CA GLU A 223 -10.74 12.21 5.47
C GLU A 223 -11.87 12.85 6.27
N ASN A 224 -12.50 12.07 7.16
CA ASN A 224 -13.54 12.51 8.09
C ASN A 224 -14.80 13.11 7.44
N ASN A 225 -14.96 12.99 6.11
CA ASN A 225 -16.13 13.51 5.37
C ASN A 225 -16.98 12.39 4.76
N TRP A 226 -16.72 11.14 5.13
CA TRP A 226 -17.43 9.97 4.61
C TRP A 226 -18.80 9.79 5.27
N VAL A 227 -19.80 9.51 4.45
CA VAL A 227 -21.09 8.98 4.87
C VAL A 227 -21.06 7.47 4.71
N VAL A 228 -21.21 6.77 5.83
CA VAL A 228 -21.22 5.31 5.85
C VAL A 228 -22.56 4.80 5.33
N ASN A 229 -22.54 4.12 4.19
CA ASN A 229 -23.70 3.45 3.62
C ASN A 229 -23.61 1.97 4.00
N GLN A 230 -23.90 1.65 5.26
CA GLN A 230 -23.77 0.28 5.77
C GLN A 230 -24.65 -0.68 4.98
N THR A 231 -24.02 -1.45 4.10
CA THR A 231 -24.56 -2.69 3.58
C THR A 231 -23.50 -3.74 3.88
N ASN A 232 -23.47 -4.25 5.13
CA ASN A 232 -22.58 -5.35 5.48
C ASN A 232 -23.03 -6.59 4.71
N LYS A 233 -22.56 -6.73 3.47
CA LYS A 233 -22.65 -7.98 2.71
C LYS A 233 -21.58 -8.90 3.27
N ASN A 234 -21.88 -9.46 4.43
CA ASN A 234 -21.04 -10.46 5.07
C ASN A 234 -21.37 -11.81 4.43
N ASN A 235 -20.50 -12.26 3.54
CA ASN A 235 -20.59 -13.59 2.97
C ASN A 235 -19.43 -14.45 3.49
N GLU A 236 -19.38 -15.72 3.09
CA GLU A 236 -18.28 -16.63 3.44
C GLU A 236 -16.92 -16.18 2.87
N ILE A 237 -16.94 -15.41 1.77
CA ILE A 237 -15.73 -15.03 1.03
C ILE A 237 -15.14 -13.71 1.53
N SER A 238 -15.98 -12.71 1.86
CA SER A 238 -15.54 -11.38 2.26
C SER A 238 -16.57 -10.64 3.12
N SER A 239 -16.13 -9.53 3.73
CA SER A 239 -16.95 -8.53 4.41
C SER A 239 -16.75 -7.17 3.75
N GLU A 240 -17.84 -6.47 3.42
CA GLU A 240 -17.79 -5.22 2.63
C GLU A 240 -18.40 -4.03 3.39
N ILE A 241 -17.76 -2.87 3.29
CA ILE A 241 -18.28 -1.60 3.81
C ILE A 241 -18.16 -0.51 2.74
N TYR A 242 -19.25 0.24 2.53
CA TYR A 242 -19.34 1.33 1.57
C TYR A 242 -19.33 2.68 2.27
N PHE A 243 -18.50 3.58 1.76
CA PHE A 243 -18.42 4.97 2.15
C PHE A 243 -18.71 5.83 0.94
N SER A 244 -19.40 6.95 1.13
CA SER A 244 -19.67 7.90 0.06
C SER A 244 -19.45 9.33 0.52
N GLN A 245 -18.97 10.17 -0.38
CA GLN A 245 -18.76 11.59 -0.14
C GLN A 245 -19.11 12.36 -1.41
N THR A 246 -19.85 13.45 -1.24
CA THR A 246 -20.04 14.44 -2.31
C THR A 246 -19.06 15.60 -2.08
N LEU A 247 -18.24 15.92 -3.08
CA LEU A 247 -17.23 16.98 -2.93
C LEU A 247 -17.91 18.34 -2.83
N LYS A 248 -17.53 19.14 -1.81
CA LYS A 248 -18.17 20.42 -1.49
C LYS A 248 -18.21 21.36 -2.69
N GLY A 249 -19.39 21.93 -2.97
CA GLY A 249 -19.59 22.86 -4.08
C GLY A 249 -19.58 22.21 -5.46
N THR A 250 -19.66 20.88 -5.54
CA THR A 250 -19.68 20.14 -6.81
C THR A 250 -20.79 19.09 -6.81
N GLY A 251 -21.07 18.51 -7.98
CA GLY A 251 -21.89 17.30 -8.12
C GLY A 251 -21.08 16.00 -8.15
N CYS A 252 -19.78 16.06 -7.84
CA CYS A 252 -18.89 14.91 -7.90
C CYS A 252 -19.12 14.01 -6.68
N GLN A 253 -19.28 12.71 -6.92
CA GLN A 253 -19.43 11.69 -5.90
C GLN A 253 -18.21 10.77 -5.90
N VAL A 254 -17.60 10.61 -4.73
CA VAL A 254 -16.54 9.64 -4.45
C VAL A 254 -17.14 8.54 -3.59
N VAL A 255 -17.00 7.29 -4.03
CA VAL A 255 -17.44 6.10 -3.31
C VAL A 255 -16.21 5.24 -3.01
N LEU A 256 -16.02 4.89 -1.75
CA LEU A 256 -14.98 4.00 -1.27
C LEU A 256 -15.62 2.69 -0.81
N LEU A 257 -15.12 1.58 -1.33
CA LEU A 257 -15.46 0.22 -0.92
C LEU A 257 -14.23 -0.38 -0.25
N VAL A 258 -14.39 -0.81 1.00
CA VAL A 258 -13.38 -1.60 1.71
C VAL A 258 -13.90 -3.02 1.87
N GLN A 259 -13.13 -4.00 1.42
CA GLN A 259 -13.46 -5.42 1.54
C GLN A 259 -12.37 -6.16 2.33
N GLU A 260 -12.77 -6.84 3.39
CA GLU A 260 -11.91 -7.78 4.11
C GLU A 260 -12.10 -9.18 3.53
N ILE A 261 -11.02 -9.78 3.04
CA ILE A 261 -11.03 -11.09 2.38
C ILE A 261 -10.91 -12.18 3.45
N LYS A 262 -11.90 -13.08 3.52
CA LYS A 262 -11.93 -14.19 4.50
C LYS A 262 -11.44 -15.50 3.92
N LYS A 263 -11.61 -15.68 2.61
CA LYS A 263 -11.21 -16.87 1.87
C LYS A 263 -10.46 -16.48 0.62
N GLU A 264 -9.47 -17.29 0.29
CA GLU A 264 -8.72 -17.20 -0.94
C GLU A 264 -9.65 -17.17 -2.16
N SER A 265 -9.39 -16.26 -3.09
CA SER A 265 -10.15 -16.16 -4.33
C SER A 265 -9.31 -15.62 -5.49
N ASN A 266 -9.62 -16.08 -6.70
CA ASN A 266 -9.12 -15.48 -7.92
C ASN A 266 -9.94 -14.23 -8.23
N TYR A 267 -9.26 -13.14 -8.53
CA TYR A 267 -9.86 -11.84 -8.78
C TYR A 267 -9.35 -11.27 -10.10
N SER A 268 -10.24 -10.55 -10.79
CA SER A 268 -9.92 -9.91 -12.07
C SER A 268 -10.35 -8.45 -12.01
N PHE A 269 -9.43 -7.55 -12.35
CA PHE A 269 -9.72 -6.13 -12.46
C PHE A 269 -8.95 -5.49 -13.59
N ALA A 270 -9.65 -4.65 -14.35
CA ALA A 270 -9.13 -3.96 -15.51
C ALA A 270 -8.32 -4.88 -16.45
N GLY A 271 -8.76 -6.13 -16.65
CA GLY A 271 -8.11 -7.13 -17.50
C GLY A 271 -6.78 -7.69 -16.95
N ILE A 272 -6.56 -7.61 -15.64
CA ILE A 272 -5.47 -8.27 -14.93
C ILE A 272 -6.08 -9.24 -13.93
N ASP A 273 -5.63 -10.49 -14.00
CA ASP A 273 -6.01 -11.54 -13.07
C ASP A 273 -4.93 -11.69 -12.01
N PHE A 274 -5.36 -11.77 -10.74
CA PHE A 274 -4.49 -11.98 -9.59
C PHE A 274 -5.25 -12.62 -8.44
N LYS A 275 -4.49 -13.16 -7.48
CA LYS A 275 -5.03 -13.84 -6.31
C LYS A 275 -5.19 -12.90 -5.12
N LEU A 276 -6.26 -13.09 -4.36
CA LEU A 276 -6.50 -12.43 -3.08
C LEU A 276 -6.36 -13.46 -1.95
N GLU A 277 -5.48 -13.17 -0.99
CA GLU A 277 -5.21 -14.04 0.15
C GLU A 277 -6.14 -13.71 1.34
N PRO A 278 -6.53 -14.70 2.16
CA PRO A 278 -7.26 -14.46 3.41
C PRO A 278 -6.54 -13.44 4.31
N GLY A 279 -7.30 -12.54 4.94
CA GLY A 279 -6.79 -11.45 5.77
C GLY A 279 -6.32 -10.21 5.00
N SER A 280 -6.40 -10.22 3.66
CA SER A 280 -6.12 -9.03 2.84
C SER A 280 -7.26 -8.02 2.92
N ILE A 281 -6.91 -6.74 2.83
CA ILE A 281 -7.83 -5.61 2.72
C ILE A 281 -7.79 -5.09 1.29
N LYS A 282 -8.92 -5.19 0.61
CA LYS A 282 -9.11 -4.67 -0.72
C LYS A 282 -9.82 -3.33 -0.65
N VAL A 283 -9.34 -2.36 -1.42
CA VAL A 283 -9.86 -0.99 -1.43
C VAL A 283 -10.23 -0.63 -2.86
N SER A 284 -11.50 -0.38 -3.12
CA SER A 284 -11.95 0.10 -4.43
C SER A 284 -12.53 1.50 -4.31
N VAL A 285 -12.17 2.38 -5.24
CA VAL A 285 -12.60 3.78 -5.25
C VAL A 285 -13.30 4.05 -6.57
N SER A 286 -14.47 4.67 -6.52
CA SER A 286 -15.21 5.13 -7.68
C SER A 286 -15.43 6.63 -7.59
N ILE A 287 -14.98 7.37 -8.60
CA ILE A 287 -15.13 8.81 -8.71
C ILE A 287 -16.03 9.07 -9.91
N THR A 288 -17.13 9.79 -9.69
CA THR A 288 -18.11 10.09 -10.74
C THR A 288 -18.45 11.57 -10.79
N ASN A 289 -18.76 12.08 -11.98
CA ASN A 289 -19.18 13.47 -12.20
C ASN A 289 -18.15 14.52 -11.74
N TYR A 290 -16.86 14.19 -11.78
CA TYR A 290 -15.80 15.19 -11.55
C TYR A 290 -15.76 16.16 -12.73
N ARG A 291 -15.68 17.47 -12.45
CA ARG A 291 -15.59 18.53 -13.47
C ARG A 291 -14.22 19.18 -13.42
N TYR A 292 -13.40 18.84 -14.41
CA TYR A 292 -12.07 19.39 -14.58
C TYR A 292 -12.13 20.87 -14.93
N GLN A 293 -11.19 21.64 -14.41
CA GLN A 293 -10.94 23.03 -14.79
C GLN A 293 -10.37 23.13 -16.20
N SER A 294 -9.59 22.14 -16.63
CA SER A 294 -9.02 22.07 -17.97
C SER A 294 -9.04 20.61 -18.46
N PRO A 295 -9.27 20.37 -19.76
CA PRO A 295 -9.19 19.02 -20.31
C PRO A 295 -7.77 18.43 -20.26
N LEU A 296 -6.74 19.27 -20.07
CA LEU A 296 -5.33 18.86 -19.96
C LEU A 296 -4.94 18.40 -18.54
N ASN A 297 -5.87 18.52 -17.58
CA ASN A 297 -5.58 18.20 -16.19
C ASN A 297 -5.77 16.72 -15.90
N THR A 298 -5.08 16.23 -14.88
CA THR A 298 -5.16 14.85 -14.39
C THR A 298 -5.72 14.83 -12.97
N LEU A 299 -6.34 13.72 -12.58
CA LEU A 299 -6.74 13.50 -11.20
C LEU A 299 -5.66 12.71 -10.46
N GLN A 300 -5.34 13.11 -9.25
CA GLN A 300 -4.47 12.35 -8.35
C GLN A 300 -5.22 12.00 -7.07
N LEU A 301 -5.38 10.70 -6.80
CA LEU A 301 -5.89 10.19 -5.53
C LEU A 301 -4.71 9.91 -4.59
N GLN A 302 -4.69 10.57 -3.42
CA GLN A 302 -3.62 10.38 -2.44
C GLN A 302 -4.06 9.44 -1.31
N MET A 303 -3.20 8.48 -0.99
CA MET A 303 -3.39 7.50 0.06
C MET A 303 -2.19 7.47 0.99
N ILE A 304 -2.46 7.29 2.29
CA ILE A 304 -1.43 7.13 3.31
C ILE A 304 -1.49 5.70 3.85
N SER A 305 -0.30 5.12 4.04
CA SER A 305 -0.07 3.94 4.86
C SER A 305 0.96 4.27 5.92
N ASN A 306 0.59 4.15 7.19
CA ASN A 306 1.51 4.38 8.31
C ASN A 306 1.57 3.17 9.23
N VAL A 307 2.62 3.10 10.02
CA VAL A 307 2.79 2.07 11.04
C VAL A 307 3.03 2.71 12.40
N SER A 308 2.50 2.06 13.43
CA SER A 308 2.77 2.38 14.83
C SER A 308 2.99 1.09 15.61
N SER A 309 3.81 1.17 16.66
CA SER A 309 4.04 0.08 17.59
C SER A 309 4.25 0.63 18.99
N ASN A 310 3.65 -0.04 19.98
CA ASN A 310 3.58 0.44 21.35
C ASN A 310 4.42 -0.37 22.34
N THR A 311 5.17 -1.39 21.89
CA THR A 311 5.89 -2.31 22.80
C THR A 311 7.26 -2.71 22.27
N ILE A 312 8.24 -2.81 23.19
CA ILE A 312 9.56 -3.38 22.90
C ILE A 312 9.55 -4.86 23.26
N ASP A 313 9.78 -5.72 22.28
CA ASP A 313 9.91 -7.16 22.40
C ASP A 313 11.11 -7.69 21.56
N CYS A 314 11.26 -9.00 21.46
CA CYS A 314 12.34 -9.63 20.71
C CYS A 314 12.19 -9.52 19.18
N ASN A 315 11.03 -9.09 18.70
CA ASN A 315 10.73 -8.84 17.30
C ASN A 315 10.95 -7.37 16.93
N THR A 316 11.10 -6.48 17.92
CA THR A 316 11.30 -5.05 17.69
C THR A 316 12.44 -4.78 16.73
N LYS A 317 12.11 -4.13 15.61
CA LYS A 317 13.05 -3.67 14.59
C LYS A 317 12.68 -2.26 14.16
N SER A 318 13.68 -1.52 13.65
CA SER A 318 13.44 -0.22 13.03
C SER A 318 12.47 -0.33 11.86
N THR A 319 11.76 0.76 11.59
CA THR A 319 10.87 0.82 10.44
C THR A 319 11.71 0.88 9.16
N GLU A 320 11.43 0.00 8.22
CA GLU A 320 12.03 0.02 6.89
C GLU A 320 10.93 0.07 5.83
N SER A 321 11.04 0.99 4.89
CA SER A 321 10.05 1.19 3.84
C SER A 321 10.71 1.06 2.48
N THR A 322 10.17 0.20 1.61
CA THR A 322 10.63 0.06 0.22
C THR A 322 9.48 0.23 -0.75
N THR A 323 9.80 0.68 -1.96
CA THR A 323 8.82 0.93 -3.02
C THR A 323 9.35 0.36 -4.34
N SER A 324 8.51 -0.38 -5.05
CA SER A 324 8.72 -0.78 -6.46
C SER A 324 7.61 -0.14 -7.27
N LEU A 325 7.88 1.06 -7.79
CA LEU A 325 6.94 1.85 -8.57
C LEU A 325 7.56 2.08 -9.95
N PHE A 326 7.32 1.16 -10.88
CA PHE A 326 7.87 1.24 -12.23
C PHE A 326 6.75 1.22 -13.26
N ASP A 327 6.74 2.17 -14.18
CA ASP A 327 5.68 2.29 -15.20
C ASP A 327 5.61 1.09 -16.17
N ASN A 328 6.70 0.31 -16.27
CA ASN A 328 6.77 -0.90 -17.11
C ASN A 328 6.38 -2.21 -16.39
N GLN A 329 5.94 -2.14 -15.13
CA GLN A 329 5.36 -3.25 -14.37
C GLN A 329 3.86 -3.06 -14.31
N LEU A 330 3.03 -4.12 -14.38
CA LEU A 330 1.56 -3.98 -14.18
C LEU A 330 1.12 -3.90 -12.72
N LEU A 331 2.01 -4.33 -11.83
CA LEU A 331 1.77 -4.42 -10.40
C LEU A 331 2.92 -3.70 -9.72
N ASN A 332 2.61 -2.55 -9.14
CA ASN A 332 3.50 -1.80 -8.27
C ASN A 332 3.24 -2.21 -6.83
N TYR A 333 4.24 -2.07 -5.96
CA TYR A 333 4.03 -2.32 -4.54
C TYR A 333 4.85 -1.42 -3.62
N ILE A 334 4.34 -1.24 -2.41
CA ILE A 334 5.05 -0.67 -1.28
C ILE A 334 5.18 -1.73 -0.19
N THR A 335 6.26 -1.65 0.59
CA THR A 335 6.36 -2.38 1.85
C THR A 335 6.66 -1.45 3.00
N ILE A 336 6.05 -1.69 4.15
CA ILE A 336 6.41 -1.08 5.43
C ILE A 336 6.71 -2.23 6.40
N ARG A 337 7.98 -2.38 6.77
CA ARG A 337 8.44 -3.38 7.73
C ARG A 337 8.56 -2.73 9.11
N LYS A 338 7.95 -3.33 10.13
CA LYS A 338 8.07 -2.95 11.53
C LYS A 338 7.91 -4.19 12.41
N ASP A 339 8.77 -4.35 13.40
CA ASP A 339 8.73 -5.43 14.38
C ASP A 339 8.60 -6.85 13.77
N ASN A 340 9.41 -7.14 12.76
CA ASN A 340 9.34 -8.38 11.96
C ASN A 340 7.94 -8.67 11.37
N LYS A 341 7.17 -7.63 11.08
CA LYS A 341 5.92 -7.69 10.32
C LYS A 341 6.05 -6.78 9.12
N VAL A 342 5.36 -7.10 8.03
CA VAL A 342 5.45 -6.38 6.77
C VAL A 342 4.05 -6.10 6.25
N LEU A 343 3.69 -4.83 6.16
CA LEU A 343 2.56 -4.43 5.32
C LEU A 343 3.02 -4.40 3.87
N TYR A 344 2.29 -5.09 3.02
CA TYR A 344 2.37 -5.03 1.57
C TYR A 344 1.17 -4.25 1.04
N GLY A 345 1.42 -3.22 0.24
CA GLY A 345 0.38 -2.53 -0.54
C GLY A 345 0.65 -2.72 -2.01
N ARG A 346 -0.28 -3.31 -2.76
CA ARG A 346 -0.21 -3.50 -4.21
C ARG A 346 -1.06 -2.44 -4.91
N PHE A 347 -0.47 -1.83 -5.93
CA PHE A 347 -1.09 -0.83 -6.77
C PHE A 347 -1.09 -1.33 -8.19
N ILE A 348 -2.28 -1.52 -8.74
CA ILE A 348 -2.46 -1.90 -10.13
C ILE A 348 -2.36 -0.63 -10.95
N ASN A 349 -1.43 -0.58 -11.90
CA ASN A 349 -1.31 0.55 -12.81
C ASN A 349 -2.27 0.41 -14.02
N ARG A 350 -3.46 -0.14 -13.74
CA ARG A 350 -4.64 -0.09 -14.59
C ARG A 350 -5.86 0.28 -13.76
N ALA A 351 -6.78 1.03 -14.37
CA ALA A 351 -8.06 1.43 -13.80
C ALA A 351 -9.17 1.27 -14.85
N MET A 352 -10.42 1.17 -14.40
CA MET A 352 -11.59 1.23 -15.27
C MET A 352 -12.01 2.69 -15.42
N LEU A 353 -11.67 3.31 -16.56
CA LEU A 353 -11.96 4.71 -16.87
C LEU A 353 -13.00 4.78 -17.99
N ASP A 354 -14.19 5.27 -17.67
CA ASP A 354 -15.37 5.30 -18.55
C ASP A 354 -15.68 3.89 -19.10
N GLU A 355 -15.77 2.89 -18.21
CA GLU A 355 -16.04 1.48 -18.51
C GLU A 355 -14.98 0.77 -19.36
N ARG A 356 -13.77 1.33 -19.47
CA ARG A 356 -12.66 0.73 -20.22
C ARG A 356 -11.40 0.60 -19.38
N PRO A 357 -10.66 -0.52 -19.48
CA PRO A 357 -9.45 -0.71 -18.68
C PRO A 357 -8.26 0.05 -19.28
N ARG A 358 -7.65 0.96 -18.51
CA ARG A 358 -6.61 1.88 -18.99
C ARG A 358 -5.44 1.97 -18.03
N THR A 359 -4.27 2.29 -18.58
CA THR A 359 -3.06 2.56 -17.81
C THR A 359 -3.26 3.81 -16.93
N ILE A 360 -2.81 3.71 -15.68
CA ILE A 360 -2.71 4.81 -14.71
C ILE A 360 -1.33 4.74 -14.08
N THR A 361 -0.79 5.84 -13.56
CA THR A 361 0.54 5.83 -12.93
C THR A 361 0.45 5.91 -11.43
N THR A 362 1.47 5.40 -10.75
CA THR A 362 1.60 5.45 -9.29
C THR A 362 2.86 6.21 -8.95
N SER A 363 2.75 7.21 -8.09
CA SER A 363 3.85 8.10 -7.71
C SER A 363 4.07 8.09 -6.21
N LEU A 364 5.33 8.14 -5.80
CA LEU A 364 5.70 8.35 -4.40
C LEU A 364 5.62 9.85 -4.09
N ILE A 365 4.67 10.24 -3.24
CA ILE A 365 4.46 11.64 -2.84
C ILE A 365 5.36 11.98 -1.65
N ALA A 366 5.37 11.11 -0.65
CA ALA A 366 6.19 11.29 0.55
C ALA A 366 6.53 9.94 1.19
N ASN A 367 7.70 9.88 1.82
CA ASN A 367 8.09 8.79 2.72
C ASN A 367 8.75 9.43 3.94
N VAL A 368 7.96 9.67 5.00
CA VAL A 368 8.37 10.44 6.17
C VAL A 368 7.78 9.82 7.43
N ASN A 369 8.54 9.79 8.52
CA ASN A 369 8.05 9.41 9.86
C ASN A 369 7.21 8.13 9.90
N GLU A 370 7.74 7.01 9.38
CA GLU A 370 7.05 5.71 9.39
C GLU A 370 5.73 5.70 8.59
N SER A 371 5.60 6.63 7.65
CA SER A 371 4.43 6.83 6.80
C SER A 371 4.84 6.97 5.33
N ILE A 372 4.15 6.24 4.45
CA ILE A 372 4.28 6.36 2.99
C ILE A 372 3.00 6.98 2.45
N THR A 373 3.15 8.01 1.61
CA THR A 373 2.07 8.62 0.83
C THR A 373 2.24 8.28 -0.64
N ILE A 374 1.23 7.63 -1.21
CA ILE A 374 1.18 7.26 -2.63
C ILE A 374 0.11 8.07 -3.35
N GLY A 375 0.45 8.57 -4.53
CA GLY A 375 -0.46 9.26 -5.44
C GLY A 375 -0.76 8.39 -6.64
N ILE A 376 -2.04 8.07 -6.86
CA ILE A 376 -2.51 7.35 -8.03
C ILE A 376 -3.00 8.38 -9.05
N ASN A 377 -2.33 8.48 -10.20
CA ASN A 377 -2.61 9.48 -11.22
C ASN A 377 -3.49 8.87 -12.32
N MET A 378 -4.61 9.52 -12.59
CA MET A 378 -5.57 9.14 -13.61
C MET A 378 -5.68 10.25 -14.66
N PRO A 379 -5.71 9.89 -15.96
CA PRO A 379 -6.10 10.83 -16.99
C PRO A 379 -7.57 11.24 -16.83
N HIS A 380 -8.00 12.19 -17.64
CA HIS A 380 -9.37 12.69 -17.61
C HIS A 380 -10.40 11.57 -17.78
N CYS A 381 -11.29 11.41 -16.81
CA CYS A 381 -12.38 10.43 -16.81
C CYS A 381 -13.65 11.00 -16.21
N ASN A 382 -14.81 10.60 -16.74
CA ASN A 382 -16.12 10.94 -16.19
C ASN A 382 -16.51 9.96 -15.06
N GLN A 383 -16.14 8.69 -15.24
CA GLN A 383 -16.22 7.63 -14.24
C GLN A 383 -14.85 6.97 -14.10
N CYS A 384 -14.22 7.17 -12.95
CA CYS A 384 -12.90 6.66 -12.65
C CYS A 384 -13.02 5.60 -11.56
N HIS A 385 -12.74 4.34 -11.88
CA HIS A 385 -12.78 3.26 -10.91
C HIS A 385 -11.40 2.63 -10.74
N ILE A 386 -10.89 2.66 -9.51
CA ILE A 386 -9.54 2.25 -9.09
C ILE A 386 -9.69 1.18 -8.02
N ASP A 387 -8.71 0.27 -7.92
CA ASP A 387 -8.84 -0.87 -7.03
C ASP A 387 -7.50 -1.36 -6.44
N PRO A 388 -6.80 -0.54 -5.61
CA PRO A 388 -5.64 -1.00 -4.86
C PRO A 388 -5.99 -2.09 -3.84
N ASP A 389 -5.00 -2.91 -3.48
CA ASP A 389 -5.15 -3.92 -2.43
C ASP A 389 -3.96 -3.96 -1.47
N PHE A 390 -4.22 -4.38 -0.23
CA PHE A 390 -3.26 -4.38 0.86
C PHE A 390 -3.31 -5.72 1.60
N SER A 391 -2.16 -6.25 2.00
CA SER A 391 -2.04 -7.45 2.81
C SER A 391 -0.95 -7.27 3.85
N VAL A 392 -1.14 -7.83 5.04
CA VAL A 392 -0.10 -7.85 6.08
C VAL A 392 0.45 -9.26 6.19
N LEU A 393 1.76 -9.39 5.94
CA LEU A 393 2.51 -10.62 6.10
C LEU A 393 3.43 -10.52 7.32
N VAL A 394 3.71 -11.67 7.92
CA VAL A 394 4.67 -11.77 9.03
C VAL A 394 6.04 -12.10 8.45
N SER A 395 7.09 -11.42 8.90
CA SER A 395 8.46 -11.70 8.49
C SER A 395 8.91 -13.07 9.00
N PRO A 396 9.77 -13.80 8.27
CA PRO A 396 10.35 -15.06 8.75
C PRO A 396 11.18 -14.93 10.03
N ASP A 397 11.75 -13.74 10.27
CA ASP A 397 12.52 -13.43 11.47
C ASP A 397 11.63 -13.33 12.73
N PHE A 398 10.31 -13.39 12.55
CA PHE A 398 9.35 -13.33 13.63
C PHE A 398 9.50 -14.53 14.58
N LYS A 399 9.56 -14.23 15.87
CA LYS A 399 9.58 -15.18 16.97
C LYS A 399 8.24 -15.14 17.67
N SER A 400 7.50 -16.25 17.60
CA SER A 400 6.18 -16.43 18.25
C SER A 400 6.27 -16.37 19.77
N ASN A 401 7.38 -16.84 20.34
CA ASN A 401 7.67 -16.70 21.76
C ASN A 401 8.95 -15.89 21.91
N CYS A 402 8.82 -14.65 22.36
CA CYS A 402 9.94 -13.95 22.94
C CYS A 402 10.26 -14.63 24.27
N GLU A 403 11.27 -15.49 24.29
CA GLU A 403 11.84 -15.98 25.53
C GLU A 403 12.21 -14.75 26.37
N GLY A 404 11.35 -14.43 27.33
CA GLY A 404 11.61 -13.39 28.30
C GLY A 404 12.95 -13.74 28.92
N SER A 405 13.90 -12.81 28.85
CA SER A 405 15.25 -12.95 29.40
C SER A 405 15.18 -13.79 30.65
N SER A 406 15.55 -15.06 30.53
CA SER A 406 15.40 -16.01 31.62
C SER A 406 16.13 -15.40 32.80
N LYS A 407 15.42 -15.12 33.90
CA LYS A 407 16.09 -14.78 35.16
C LYS A 407 17.05 -15.94 35.37
N LYS A 408 18.34 -15.68 35.16
CA LYS A 408 19.32 -16.75 34.98
C LYS A 408 19.17 -17.70 36.17
N SER A 409 18.79 -18.94 35.90
CA SER A 409 18.33 -19.91 36.93
C SER A 409 19.37 -20.13 38.04
N TYR A 410 20.63 -19.72 37.81
CA TYR A 410 21.70 -19.75 38.81
C TYR A 410 21.60 -18.71 39.93
N VAL A 411 20.80 -17.64 39.79
CA VAL A 411 20.77 -16.55 40.79
C VAL A 411 20.22 -17.05 42.14
N ILE A 412 19.21 -17.93 42.13
CA ILE A 412 18.63 -18.50 43.35
C ILE A 412 19.62 -19.45 44.05
N PRO A 413 20.23 -20.44 43.37
CA PRO A 413 21.30 -21.26 43.96
C PRO A 413 22.46 -20.43 44.51
N VAL A 414 22.95 -19.42 43.76
CA VAL A 414 24.10 -18.61 44.18
C VAL A 414 23.77 -17.75 45.41
N ALA A 415 22.57 -17.16 45.48
CA ALA A 415 22.17 -16.38 46.66
C ALA A 415 22.06 -17.24 47.93
N VAL A 416 21.57 -18.48 47.80
CA VAL A 416 21.50 -19.44 48.92
C VAL A 416 22.90 -19.90 49.35
N VAL A 417 23.80 -20.19 48.41
CA VAL A 417 25.17 -20.63 48.73
C VAL A 417 25.95 -19.52 49.43
N VAL A 418 25.88 -18.27 48.94
CA VAL A 418 26.62 -17.13 49.53
C VAL A 418 26.12 -16.83 50.95
N SER A 419 24.82 -16.93 51.21
CA SER A 419 24.27 -16.70 52.55
C SER A 419 24.66 -17.79 53.54
N VAL A 420 24.65 -19.06 53.14
CA VAL A 420 25.09 -20.18 54.00
C VAL A 420 26.58 -20.11 54.31
N VAL A 421 27.43 -19.81 53.33
CA VAL A 421 28.88 -19.67 53.53
C VAL A 421 29.19 -18.47 54.43
N GLY A 422 28.47 -17.36 54.27
CA GLY A 422 28.60 -16.18 55.13
C GLY A 422 28.30 -16.49 56.61
N VAL A 423 27.20 -17.21 56.89
CA VAL A 423 26.85 -17.60 58.27
C VAL A 423 27.88 -18.56 58.87
N ALA A 424 28.35 -19.53 58.09
CA ALA A 424 29.38 -20.48 58.56
C ALA A 424 30.68 -19.77 58.96
N LEU A 425 31.14 -18.79 58.18
CA LEU A 425 32.32 -17.99 58.49
C LEU A 425 32.15 -17.16 59.77
N ILE A 426 30.96 -16.57 59.98
CA ILE A 426 30.65 -15.81 61.20
C ILE A 426 30.68 -16.73 62.43
N VAL A 427 30.08 -17.92 62.35
CA VAL A 427 30.10 -18.91 63.45
C VAL A 427 31.52 -19.36 63.77
N CYS A 428 32.34 -19.66 62.76
CA CYS A 428 33.74 -20.01 62.95
C CYS A 428 34.54 -18.88 63.62
N ALA A 429 34.36 -17.63 63.18
CA ALA A 429 35.01 -16.47 63.77
C ALA A 429 34.61 -16.28 65.25
N LEU A 430 33.32 -16.38 65.57
CA LEU A 430 32.80 -16.28 66.94
C LEU A 430 33.36 -17.40 67.83
N TYR A 431 33.47 -18.63 67.32
CA TYR A 431 34.05 -19.75 68.04
C TYR A 431 35.53 -19.54 68.37
N ILE A 432 36.32 -19.02 67.42
CA ILE A 432 37.75 -18.70 67.64
C ILE A 432 37.90 -17.61 68.71
N VAL A 433 37.08 -16.56 68.66
CA VAL A 433 37.09 -15.48 69.67
C VAL A 433 36.71 -16.02 71.05
N TYR A 434 35.68 -16.87 71.14
CA TYR A 434 35.28 -17.51 72.39
C TYR A 434 36.42 -18.36 72.98
N LYS A 435 37.09 -19.17 72.15
CA LYS A 435 38.23 -20.00 72.59
C LYS A 435 39.39 -19.14 73.09
N LYS A 436 39.71 -18.04 72.42
CA LYS A 436 40.75 -17.08 72.86
C LYS A 436 40.38 -16.42 74.18
N LYS A 437 39.13 -15.99 74.37
CA LYS A 437 38.65 -15.41 75.65
C LYS A 437 38.73 -16.41 76.80
N LYS A 438 38.33 -17.68 76.58
CA LYS A 438 38.40 -18.73 77.60
C LYS A 438 39.85 -19.04 78.00
N ALA A 439 40.78 -19.11 77.04
CA ALA A 439 42.20 -19.30 77.32
C ALA A 439 42.81 -18.13 78.11
N LEU A 440 42.46 -16.89 77.78
CA LEU A 440 42.86 -15.69 78.53
C LEU A 440 42.29 -15.66 79.95
N TYR A 441 41.02 -16.06 80.12
CA TYR A 441 40.40 -16.17 81.44
C TYR A 441 41.08 -17.23 82.31
N PHE A 442 41.40 -18.39 81.74
CA PHE A 442 42.15 -19.43 82.45
C PHE A 442 43.56 -18.97 82.83
N LYS A 443 44.27 -18.27 81.93
CA LYS A 443 45.60 -17.73 82.22
C LYS A 443 45.55 -16.71 83.38
N LYS A 444 44.60 -15.76 83.36
CA LYS A 444 44.42 -14.81 84.46
C LYS A 444 44.12 -15.48 85.81
N ARG A 445 43.36 -16.58 85.82
CA ARG A 445 43.12 -17.36 87.05
C ARG A 445 44.35 -18.10 87.54
N LEU A 446 45.19 -18.62 86.64
CA LEU A 446 46.47 -19.25 86.97
C LEU A 446 47.45 -18.22 87.56
N ASP A 447 47.55 -17.04 86.95
CA ASP A 447 48.40 -15.95 87.45
C ASP A 447 47.94 -15.45 88.85
N GLN A 448 46.62 -15.41 89.12
CA GLN A 448 46.08 -15.11 90.45
C GLN A 448 46.44 -16.17 91.51
N VAL A 449 46.33 -17.45 91.18
CA VAL A 449 46.69 -18.55 92.10
C VAL A 449 48.19 -18.60 92.38
N GLN A 450 49.04 -18.17 91.44
CA GLN A 450 50.48 -18.05 91.67
C GLN A 450 50.87 -16.88 92.59
N MET A 451 50.13 -15.76 92.56
CA MET A 451 50.40 -14.64 93.47
C MET A 451 49.91 -14.93 94.90
N ASP A 452 48.76 -15.59 95.06
CA ASP A 452 48.24 -15.99 96.39
C ASP A 452 49.11 -17.07 97.08
N GLY A 453 50.01 -17.74 96.34
CA GLY A 453 50.96 -18.72 96.87
C GLY A 453 52.33 -18.16 97.25
N LEU A 454 52.60 -16.87 96.98
CA LEU A 454 53.87 -16.19 97.32
C LEU A 454 53.76 -15.29 98.57
N ASP A 455 52.54 -15.06 99.08
CA ASP A 455 52.26 -14.27 100.29
C ASP A 455 51.93 -15.15 101.53
N ASN A 456 52.32 -16.43 101.55
CA ASN A 456 52.23 -17.32 102.72
C ASN A 456 53.59 -17.89 103.14
#